data_AF-A0A4Q5QGI5-F1
#
_entry.id   AF-A0A4Q5QGI5-F1
#
_cell.length_a   1.000
_cell.length_b   1.000
_cell.length_c   1.000
_cell.angle_alpha   90.00
_cell.angle_beta   90.00
_cell.angle_gamma   90.00
#
_symmetry.space_group_name_H-M   'P 1'
#
loop_
_entity.id
_entity.type
_entity.pdbx_description
1 polymer ?
#
loop_
_entity_poly.entity_id
_entity_poly.type
_entity_poly.pdbx_seq_one_letter_code
_entity_poly.pdbx_strand_id
1 'polypeptide(L)'
;MALRTATLWSRVVRHRFKLIDGSVVLLLTCLAAFYSFEADIFADDEAASSVKTVTLEEVMVIAAVFCAGLTVYAMRRLREAKRETARRIAAEREARTLALHDALTGLPNRRSFDQALQVAIASPPRSRGSHALLMMDLNGFKRINDLYGHQAGDELLTQVGGRLSRSVRDGDLVARLGGDEFAVLAMHTAGAESAT
;
A
#
# COMPACT_ATOMS: atom_id res chain seq x y z
N MET A 1 2.93 25.49 23.00
CA MET A 1 4.22 25.75 22.33
C MET A 1 4.97 24.47 21.92
N ALA A 2 4.82 23.34 22.62
CA ALA A 2 5.52 22.07 22.34
C ALA A 2 5.06 21.27 21.09
N LEU A 3 3.82 21.44 20.59
CA LEU A 3 3.35 20.72 19.39
C LEU A 3 3.92 21.27 18.07
N ARG A 4 4.40 22.52 18.03
CA ARG A 4 5.01 23.13 16.84
C ARG A 4 6.48 22.70 16.64
N THR A 5 7.21 22.39 17.72
CA THR A 5 8.62 21.98 17.63
C THR A 5 8.77 20.53 17.14
N ALA A 6 7.85 19.63 17.51
CA ALA A 6 7.85 18.23 17.06
C ALA A 6 7.61 18.07 15.53
N THR A 7 6.78 18.92 14.94
CA THR A 7 6.49 18.90 13.48
C THR A 7 7.63 19.51 12.65
N LEU A 8 8.32 20.52 13.18
CA LEU A 8 9.52 21.08 12.55
C LEU A 8 10.70 20.12 12.65
N TRP A 9 10.94 19.52 13.82
CA TRP A 9 12.03 18.56 14.02
C TRP A 9 11.88 17.32 13.11
N SER A 10 10.65 16.78 13.00
CA SER A 10 10.36 15.66 12.10
C SER A 10 10.47 16.03 10.61
N ARG A 11 10.19 17.28 10.22
CA ARG A 11 10.51 17.78 8.86
C ARG A 11 12.02 17.87 8.64
N VAL A 12 12.77 18.48 9.54
CA VAL A 12 14.24 18.62 9.43
C VAL A 12 14.89 17.24 9.31
N VAL A 13 14.48 16.28 10.14
CA VAL A 13 14.96 14.90 10.11
C VAL A 13 14.57 14.15 8.82
N ARG A 14 13.40 14.44 8.25
CA ARG A 14 12.95 13.84 6.98
C ARG A 14 13.69 14.41 5.76
N HIS A 15 14.14 15.65 5.84
CA HIS A 15 14.85 16.34 4.76
C HIS A 15 16.38 16.30 4.90
N ARG A 16 16.93 15.91 6.06
CA ARG A 16 18.39 15.85 6.30
C ARG A 16 19.12 15.00 5.26
N PHE A 17 18.59 13.83 4.92
CA PHE A 17 19.22 12.95 3.92
C PHE A 17 19.20 13.57 2.51
N LYS A 18 18.17 14.35 2.19
CA LYS A 18 18.04 15.05 0.91
C LYS A 18 18.99 16.24 0.80
N LEU A 19 19.18 16.96 1.92
CA LEU A 19 20.14 18.05 2.02
C LEU A 19 21.59 17.53 1.99
N ILE A 20 21.85 16.42 2.66
CA ILE A 20 23.17 15.75 2.65
C ILE A 20 23.51 15.29 1.23
N ASP A 21 22.62 14.57 0.55
CA ASP A 21 22.89 14.07 -0.81
C ASP A 21 23.15 15.22 -1.81
N GLY A 22 22.38 16.32 -1.74
CA GLY A 22 22.63 17.50 -2.56
C GLY A 22 23.93 18.22 -2.21
N SER A 23 24.28 18.32 -0.92
CA SER A 23 25.52 18.92 -0.46
C SER A 23 26.77 18.13 -0.86
N VAL A 24 26.67 16.79 -0.92
CA VAL A 24 27.77 15.92 -1.39
C VAL A 24 28.01 16.11 -2.88
N VAL A 25 26.96 16.17 -3.70
CA VAL A 25 27.10 16.43 -5.15
C VAL A 25 27.70 17.82 -5.39
N LEU A 26 27.22 18.83 -4.66
CA LEU A 26 27.75 20.19 -4.75
C LEU A 26 29.23 20.24 -4.34
N LEU A 27 29.59 19.61 -3.20
CA LEU A 27 30.96 19.57 -2.70
C LEU A 27 31.90 18.88 -3.69
N LEU A 28 31.52 17.72 -4.24
CA LEU A 28 32.34 17.00 -5.23
C LEU A 28 32.54 17.83 -6.50
N THR A 29 31.51 18.57 -6.93
CA THR A 29 31.59 19.45 -8.11
C THR A 29 32.48 20.67 -7.84
N CYS A 30 32.32 21.32 -6.69
CA CYS A 30 33.18 22.43 -6.27
C CYS A 30 34.63 22.00 -6.09
N LEU A 31 34.87 20.80 -5.54
CA LEU A 31 36.20 20.25 -5.35
C LEU A 31 36.85 19.92 -6.69
N ALA A 32 36.13 19.29 -7.63
CA ALA A 32 36.63 19.07 -8.99
C ALA A 32 36.98 20.39 -9.71
N ALA A 33 36.13 21.42 -9.58
CA ALA A 33 36.39 22.75 -10.14
C ALA A 33 37.58 23.45 -9.47
N PHE A 34 37.73 23.33 -8.15
CA PHE A 34 38.85 23.90 -7.40
C PHE A 34 40.18 23.23 -7.79
N TYR A 35 40.22 21.91 -7.85
CA TYR A 35 41.42 21.18 -8.29
C TYR A 35 41.77 21.47 -9.75
N SER A 36 40.79 21.64 -10.64
CA SER A 36 41.03 22.09 -12.02
C SER A 36 41.59 23.52 -12.09
N PHE A 37 41.25 24.39 -11.14
CA PHE A 37 41.74 25.77 -11.13
C PHE A 37 43.12 25.93 -10.46
N GLU A 38 43.40 25.09 -9.45
CA GLU A 38 44.62 25.18 -8.64
C GLU A 38 45.73 24.24 -9.14
N ALA A 39 45.39 23.01 -9.52
CA ALA A 39 46.32 22.07 -10.12
C ALA A 39 46.25 22.18 -11.64
N ASP A 40 47.35 22.60 -12.24
CA ASP A 40 47.59 22.41 -13.67
C ASP A 40 47.75 20.88 -13.88
N ILE A 41 46.63 20.16 -14.02
CA ILE A 41 46.59 18.69 -13.99
C ILE A 41 47.40 18.09 -15.16
N PHE A 42 47.68 18.89 -16.19
CA PHE A 42 48.57 18.58 -17.30
C PHE A 42 49.45 19.80 -17.62
N ALA A 43 50.44 20.06 -16.77
CA ALA A 43 51.46 21.07 -17.05
C ALA A 43 52.24 20.70 -18.33
N ASP A 44 52.03 21.46 -19.42
CA ASP A 44 53.02 21.59 -20.48
C ASP A 44 53.82 22.88 -20.19
N ASP A 45 55.08 22.66 -19.85
CA ASP A 45 56.04 23.65 -19.40
C ASP A 45 56.50 24.48 -20.61
N GLU A 46 55.89 25.64 -20.87
CA GLU A 46 56.57 26.73 -21.58
C GLU A 46 55.97 28.10 -21.29
N ALA A 47 56.86 29.05 -21.04
CA ALA A 47 56.61 30.33 -20.39
C ALA A 47 55.74 31.32 -21.19
N ALA A 48 55.11 32.24 -20.44
CA ALA A 48 54.59 33.55 -20.85
C ALA A 48 53.14 33.64 -21.39
N SER A 49 52.15 33.59 -20.49
CA SER A 49 51.22 34.70 -20.22
C SER A 49 50.18 34.28 -19.16
N SER A 50 50.06 35.07 -18.11
CA SER A 50 49.27 34.80 -16.90
C SER A 50 47.75 34.95 -17.15
N VAL A 51 47.18 34.12 -18.01
CA VAL A 51 45.73 33.91 -18.09
C VAL A 51 45.48 32.42 -17.99
N LYS A 52 45.14 31.94 -16.79
CA LYS A 52 44.68 30.56 -16.57
C LYS A 52 43.40 30.33 -17.39
N THR A 53 43.49 29.61 -18.50
CA THR A 53 42.35 29.24 -19.33
C THR A 53 41.93 27.81 -18.99
N VAL A 54 40.69 27.63 -18.52
CA VAL A 54 40.11 26.31 -18.28
C VAL A 54 40.10 25.53 -19.59
N THR A 55 40.66 24.32 -19.59
CA THR A 55 40.74 23.49 -20.80
C THR A 55 39.44 22.74 -21.07
N LEU A 56 39.21 22.31 -22.31
CA LEU A 56 38.01 21.55 -22.67
C LEU A 56 37.91 20.23 -21.89
N GLU A 57 39.03 19.58 -21.63
CA GLU A 57 39.10 18.32 -20.88
C GLU A 57 38.66 18.50 -19.42
N GLU A 58 39.07 19.59 -18.78
CA GLU A 58 38.66 19.95 -17.42
C GLU A 58 37.14 20.18 -17.32
N VAL A 59 36.56 20.91 -18.28
CA VAL A 59 35.11 21.14 -18.34
C VAL A 59 34.36 19.81 -18.49
N MET A 60 34.86 18.89 -19.31
CA MET A 60 34.24 17.59 -19.54
C MET A 60 34.26 16.69 -18.30
N VAL A 61 35.37 16.69 -17.54
CA VAL A 61 35.47 15.93 -16.28
C VAL A 61 34.49 16.44 -15.23
N ILE A 62 34.42 17.77 -15.05
CA ILE A 62 33.48 18.39 -14.11
C ILE A 62 32.04 18.07 -14.50
N ALA A 63 31.71 18.19 -15.79
CA ALA A 63 30.39 17.85 -16.31
C ALA A 63 30.03 16.36 -16.08
N ALA A 64 30.99 15.45 -16.29
CA ALA A 64 30.77 14.02 -16.08
C ALA A 64 30.49 13.67 -14.61
N VAL A 65 31.27 14.23 -13.67
CA VAL A 65 31.08 14.03 -12.23
C VAL A 65 29.73 14.60 -11.79
N PHE A 66 29.37 15.79 -12.27
CA PHE A 66 28.08 16.41 -11.97
C PHE A 66 26.91 15.55 -12.48
N CYS A 67 26.96 15.11 -13.75
CA CYS A 67 25.95 14.24 -14.34
C CYS A 67 25.82 12.89 -13.60
N ALA A 68 26.94 12.28 -13.21
CA ALA A 68 26.95 11.04 -12.43
C ALA A 68 26.30 11.26 -11.04
N GLY A 69 26.64 12.37 -10.36
CA GLY A 69 26.04 12.76 -9.10
C GLY A 69 24.52 12.98 -9.21
N LEU A 70 24.07 13.69 -10.25
CA LEU A 70 22.65 13.88 -10.53
C LEU A 70 21.93 12.56 -10.81
N THR A 71 22.57 11.64 -11.53
CA THR A 71 22.00 10.32 -11.83
C THR A 71 21.86 9.49 -10.57
N VAL A 72 22.87 9.46 -9.70
CA VAL A 72 22.79 8.78 -8.40
C VAL A 72 21.72 9.39 -7.51
N TYR A 73 21.65 10.72 -7.43
CA TYR A 73 20.61 11.43 -6.69
C TYR A 73 19.20 11.09 -7.22
N ALA A 74 19.01 11.17 -8.54
CA ALA A 74 17.74 10.85 -9.18
C ALA A 74 17.34 9.38 -8.95
N MET A 75 18.28 8.43 -9.08
CA MET A 75 18.03 7.02 -8.81
C MET A 75 17.61 6.77 -7.36
N ARG A 76 18.31 7.37 -6.38
CA ARG A 76 17.95 7.26 -4.96
C ARG A 76 16.56 7.85 -4.70
N ARG A 77 16.29 9.04 -5.26
CA ARG A 77 15.01 9.73 -5.14
C ARG A 77 13.85 8.89 -5.69
N LEU A 78 14.02 8.27 -6.85
CA LEU A 78 13.02 7.41 -7.47
C LEU A 78 12.79 6.13 -6.65
N ARG A 79 13.85 5.51 -6.12
CA ARG A 79 13.73 4.33 -5.25
C ARG A 79 12.97 4.64 -3.97
N GLU A 80 13.24 5.77 -3.33
CA GLU A 80 12.52 6.21 -2.13
C GLU A 80 11.03 6.47 -2.42
N ALA A 81 10.73 7.20 -3.50
CA ALA A 81 9.36 7.48 -3.90
C ALA A 81 8.58 6.19 -4.17
N LYS A 82 9.16 5.24 -4.92
CA LYS A 82 8.55 3.93 -5.18
C LYS A 82 8.28 3.15 -3.90
N ARG A 83 9.22 3.13 -2.95
CA ARG A 83 9.05 2.46 -1.65
C ARG A 83 7.95 3.09 -0.81
N GLU A 84 7.85 4.42 -0.80
CA GLU A 84 6.78 5.11 -0.07
C GLU A 84 5.40 4.78 -0.65
N THR A 85 5.25 4.83 -1.97
CA THR A 85 3.99 4.49 -2.64
C THR A 85 3.61 3.02 -2.38
N ALA A 86 4.55 2.09 -2.51
CA ALA A 86 4.29 0.67 -2.24
C ALA A 86 3.83 0.42 -0.79
N ARG A 87 4.45 1.09 0.19
CA ARG A 87 4.03 1.01 1.60
C ARG A 87 2.62 1.56 1.81
N ARG A 88 2.29 2.69 1.18
CA ARG A 88 0.95 3.28 1.27
C ARG A 88 -0.11 2.35 0.69
N ILE A 89 0.15 1.79 -0.49
CA ILE A 89 -0.77 0.84 -1.14
C ILE A 89 -0.95 -0.42 -0.28
N ALA A 90 0.12 -0.97 0.28
CA ALA A 90 0.04 -2.14 1.15
C ALA A 90 -0.80 -1.87 2.40
N ALA A 91 -0.53 -0.75 3.09
CA ALA A 91 -1.28 -0.34 4.27
C ALA A 91 -2.77 -0.06 3.95
N GLU A 92 -3.06 0.55 2.80
CA GLU A 92 -4.43 0.80 2.34
C GLU A 92 -5.15 -0.52 2.03
N ARG A 93 -4.49 -1.48 1.38
CA ARG A 93 -5.05 -2.81 1.13
C ARG A 93 -5.35 -3.54 2.43
N GLU A 94 -4.42 -3.55 3.37
CA GLU A 94 -4.59 -4.17 4.68
C GLU A 94 -5.73 -3.52 5.47
N ALA A 95 -5.77 -2.19 5.51
CA ALA A 95 -6.87 -1.44 6.12
C ALA A 95 -8.22 -1.75 5.46
N ARG A 96 -8.24 -1.90 4.13
CA ARG A 96 -9.46 -2.27 3.38
C ARG A 96 -9.89 -3.70 3.68
N THR A 97 -8.97 -4.65 3.75
CA THR A 97 -9.28 -6.04 4.11
C THR A 97 -9.87 -6.10 5.52
N LEU A 98 -9.25 -5.45 6.50
CA LEU A 98 -9.78 -5.35 7.87
C LEU A 98 -11.13 -4.62 7.94
N ALA A 99 -11.36 -3.67 7.04
CA ALA A 99 -12.62 -2.92 7.00
C ALA A 99 -13.78 -3.69 6.36
N LEU A 100 -13.51 -4.70 5.53
CA LEU A 100 -14.51 -5.40 4.71
C LEU A 100 -14.64 -6.90 5.00
N HIS A 101 -13.70 -7.51 5.72
CA HIS A 101 -13.76 -8.92 6.11
C HIS A 101 -13.84 -9.08 7.63
N ASP A 102 -14.45 -10.18 8.06
CA ASP A 102 -14.46 -10.65 9.43
C ASP A 102 -13.11 -11.32 9.73
N ALA A 103 -12.43 -10.88 10.79
CA ALA A 103 -11.06 -11.31 11.09
C ALA A 103 -10.95 -12.79 11.47
N LEU A 104 -12.02 -13.38 12.00
CA LEU A 104 -12.03 -14.78 12.44
C LEU A 104 -12.31 -15.76 11.29
N THR A 105 -13.34 -15.47 10.48
CA THR A 105 -13.79 -16.39 9.43
C THR A 105 -13.21 -16.07 8.06
N GLY A 106 -12.67 -14.87 7.86
CA GLY A 106 -12.21 -14.37 6.56
C GLY A 106 -13.36 -14.01 5.60
N LEU A 107 -14.61 -14.26 5.98
CA LEU A 107 -15.78 -13.90 5.19
C LEU A 107 -15.94 -12.39 5.10
N PRO A 108 -16.61 -11.87 4.07
CA PRO A 108 -17.21 -10.53 4.07
C PRO A 108 -17.88 -10.22 5.42
N ASN A 109 -17.58 -9.06 5.99
CA ASN A 109 -18.25 -8.60 7.21
C ASN A 109 -19.58 -7.89 6.88
N ARG A 110 -20.31 -7.50 7.91
CA ARG A 110 -21.57 -6.74 7.78
C ARG A 110 -21.46 -5.53 6.84
N ARG A 111 -20.38 -4.75 6.91
CA ARG A 111 -20.21 -3.57 6.02
C ARG A 111 -20.11 -3.99 4.56
N SER A 112 -19.35 -5.03 4.25
CA SER A 112 -19.24 -5.55 2.88
C SER A 112 -20.56 -6.13 2.39
N PHE A 113 -21.29 -6.81 3.28
CA PHE A 113 -22.62 -7.33 2.97
C PHE A 113 -23.61 -6.21 2.64
N ASP A 114 -23.67 -5.17 3.47
CA ASP A 114 -24.57 -4.03 3.27
C ASP A 114 -24.28 -3.33 1.94
N GLN A 115 -23.00 -3.16 1.59
CA GLN A 115 -22.60 -2.60 0.29
C GLN A 115 -23.07 -3.47 -0.88
N ALA A 116 -22.86 -4.78 -0.81
CA ALA A 116 -23.29 -5.70 -1.86
C ALA A 116 -24.82 -5.76 -1.98
N LEU A 117 -25.54 -5.71 -0.86
CA LEU A 117 -26.99 -5.68 -0.83
C LEU A 117 -27.53 -4.42 -1.52
N GLN A 118 -26.94 -3.24 -1.27
CA GLN A 118 -27.33 -2.01 -1.95
C GLN A 118 -27.13 -2.09 -3.46
N VAL A 119 -26.00 -2.67 -3.90
CA VAL A 119 -25.74 -2.91 -5.34
C VAL A 119 -26.78 -3.86 -5.95
N ALA A 120 -27.14 -4.92 -5.23
CA ALA A 120 -28.15 -5.88 -5.68
C ALA A 120 -29.55 -5.24 -5.80
N ILE A 121 -29.94 -4.43 -4.82
CA ILE A 121 -31.22 -3.68 -4.86
C ILE A 121 -31.26 -2.73 -6.07
N ALA A 122 -30.14 -2.05 -6.36
CA ALA A 122 -30.04 -1.12 -7.48
C ALA A 122 -29.94 -1.81 -8.86
N SER A 123 -29.64 -3.12 -8.90
CA SER A 123 -29.38 -3.88 -10.12
C SER A 123 -30.38 -5.03 -10.28
N PRO A 124 -31.67 -4.73 -10.56
CA PRO A 124 -32.70 -5.75 -10.61
C PRO A 124 -32.34 -6.84 -11.64
N PRO A 125 -32.67 -8.10 -11.34
CA PRO A 125 -32.32 -9.23 -12.20
C PRO A 125 -33.04 -9.12 -13.56
N ARG A 126 -32.44 -9.72 -14.60
CA ARG A 126 -33.06 -9.83 -15.94
C ARG A 126 -34.40 -10.58 -15.87
N SER A 127 -35.23 -10.47 -16.90
CA SER A 127 -36.61 -10.98 -16.88
C SER A 127 -36.70 -12.42 -16.34
N ARG A 128 -37.58 -12.61 -15.35
CA ARG A 128 -37.83 -13.86 -14.59
C ARG A 128 -36.75 -14.29 -13.58
N GLY A 129 -35.73 -13.49 -13.30
CA GLY A 129 -34.80 -13.73 -12.19
C GLY A 129 -35.26 -13.07 -10.87
N SER A 130 -34.73 -13.55 -9.75
CA SER A 130 -34.84 -12.90 -8.43
C SER A 130 -33.45 -12.78 -7.77
N HIS A 131 -33.34 -11.92 -6.77
CA HIS A 131 -32.30 -12.04 -5.76
C HIS A 131 -32.92 -12.72 -4.53
N ALA A 132 -32.13 -13.52 -3.82
CA ALA A 132 -32.56 -14.12 -2.56
C ALA A 132 -31.58 -13.74 -1.45
N LEU A 133 -32.12 -13.50 -0.26
CA LEU A 133 -31.34 -13.26 0.95
C LEU A 133 -31.72 -14.30 1.99
N LEU A 134 -30.73 -15.07 2.45
CA LEU A 134 -30.87 -15.98 3.57
C LEU A 134 -30.12 -15.39 4.77
N MET A 135 -30.77 -15.33 5.91
CA MET A 135 -30.15 -14.99 7.20
C MET A 135 -30.23 -16.21 8.10
N MET A 136 -29.12 -16.54 8.76
CA MET A 136 -28.95 -17.75 9.56
C MET A 136 -28.31 -17.39 10.89
N ASP A 137 -28.76 -18.05 11.95
CA ASP A 137 -28.19 -17.99 13.30
C ASP A 137 -27.88 -19.42 13.79
N LEU A 138 -26.81 -19.59 14.55
CA LEU A 138 -26.39 -20.91 15.02
C LEU A 138 -27.07 -21.29 16.33
N ASN A 139 -28.04 -22.19 16.23
CA ASN A 139 -28.73 -22.75 17.39
C ASN A 139 -27.76 -23.32 18.44
N GLY A 140 -27.84 -22.78 19.66
CA GLY A 140 -27.07 -23.29 20.80
C GLY A 140 -25.60 -22.92 20.82
N PHE A 141 -25.15 -21.97 19.99
CA PHE A 141 -23.75 -21.53 19.94
C PHE A 141 -23.22 -21.09 21.31
N LYS A 142 -24.00 -20.32 22.07
CA LYS A 142 -23.64 -19.91 23.44
C LYS A 142 -23.31 -21.09 24.35
N ARG A 143 -24.06 -22.20 24.24
CA ARG A 143 -23.81 -23.42 25.04
C ARG A 143 -22.48 -24.06 24.70
N ILE A 144 -22.04 -23.98 23.44
CA ILE A 144 -20.73 -24.48 23.01
C ILE A 144 -19.62 -23.63 23.64
N ASN A 145 -19.76 -22.30 23.62
CA ASN A 145 -18.82 -21.39 24.29
C ASN A 145 -18.75 -21.66 25.80
N ASP A 146 -19.89 -21.86 26.45
CA ASP A 146 -19.97 -22.07 27.89
C ASP A 146 -19.36 -23.43 28.32
N LEU A 147 -19.51 -24.48 27.50
CA LEU A 147 -19.02 -25.83 27.81
C LEU A 147 -17.58 -26.09 27.37
N TYR A 148 -17.17 -25.55 26.22
CA TYR A 148 -15.90 -25.88 25.56
C TYR A 148 -14.98 -24.67 25.40
N GLY A 149 -15.40 -23.49 25.85
CA GLY A 149 -14.65 -22.25 25.76
C GLY A 149 -14.78 -21.54 24.41
N HIS A 150 -14.42 -20.25 24.39
CA HIS A 150 -14.53 -19.41 23.21
C HIS A 150 -13.68 -19.88 22.03
N GLN A 151 -12.51 -20.49 22.27
CA GLN A 151 -11.68 -21.03 21.19
C GLN A 151 -12.41 -22.12 20.39
N ALA A 152 -13.16 -23.00 21.07
CA ALA A 152 -13.96 -24.02 20.40
C ALA A 152 -15.11 -23.41 19.59
N GLY A 153 -15.73 -22.34 20.12
CA GLY A 153 -16.72 -21.57 19.37
C GLY A 153 -16.12 -20.89 18.14
N ASP A 154 -14.92 -20.34 18.26
CA ASP A 154 -14.21 -19.70 17.16
C ASP A 154 -13.88 -20.70 16.04
N GLU A 155 -13.38 -21.88 16.40
CA GLU A 155 -13.14 -22.98 15.46
C GLU A 155 -14.43 -23.43 14.77
N LEU A 156 -15.54 -23.52 15.52
CA LEU A 156 -16.84 -23.84 14.95
C LEU A 156 -17.29 -22.79 13.92
N LEU A 157 -17.16 -21.50 14.25
CA LEU A 157 -17.53 -20.40 13.34
C LEU A 157 -16.69 -20.42 12.06
N THR A 158 -15.38 -20.66 12.16
CA THR A 158 -14.51 -20.82 10.99
C THR A 158 -14.93 -22.01 10.12
N GLN A 159 -15.29 -23.15 10.74
CA GLN A 159 -15.77 -24.32 10.00
C GLN A 159 -17.12 -24.07 9.33
N VAL A 160 -18.06 -23.43 10.04
CA VAL A 160 -19.38 -23.07 9.49
C VAL A 160 -19.21 -22.14 8.31
N GLY A 161 -18.43 -21.07 8.46
CA GLY A 161 -18.16 -20.13 7.37
C GLY A 161 -17.58 -20.83 6.14
N GLY A 162 -16.57 -21.68 6.33
CA GLY A 162 -15.98 -22.46 5.24
C GLY A 162 -16.95 -23.45 4.59
N ARG A 163 -17.87 -24.06 5.34
CA ARG A 163 -18.92 -24.94 4.80
C ARG A 163 -19.93 -24.14 3.98
N LEU A 164 -20.42 -23.02 4.50
CA LEU A 164 -21.36 -22.13 3.79
C LEU A 164 -20.76 -21.64 2.47
N SER A 165 -19.50 -21.19 2.47
CA SER A 165 -18.82 -20.74 1.24
C SER A 165 -18.70 -21.82 0.18
N ARG A 166 -18.59 -23.10 0.55
CA ARG A 166 -18.53 -24.22 -0.40
C ARG A 166 -19.92 -24.67 -0.88
N SER A 167 -20.98 -24.33 -0.16
CA SER A 167 -22.35 -24.72 -0.48
C SER A 167 -23.04 -23.74 -1.42
N VAL A 168 -22.51 -22.53 -1.59
CA VAL A 168 -23.06 -21.53 -2.51
C VAL A 168 -22.37 -21.60 -3.87
N ARG A 169 -23.06 -21.14 -4.92
CA ARG A 169 -22.49 -21.03 -6.28
C ARG A 169 -21.53 -19.86 -6.39
N ASP A 170 -20.69 -19.91 -7.42
CA ASP A 170 -19.84 -18.79 -7.80
C ASP A 170 -20.69 -17.55 -8.12
N GLY A 171 -20.34 -16.43 -7.49
CA GLY A 171 -21.04 -15.16 -7.62
C GLY A 171 -22.06 -14.84 -6.52
N ASP A 172 -22.42 -15.82 -5.68
CA ASP A 172 -23.16 -15.56 -4.44
C ASP A 172 -22.21 -15.09 -3.33
N LEU A 173 -22.72 -14.29 -2.40
CA LEU A 173 -21.94 -13.72 -1.30
C LEU A 173 -22.33 -14.37 0.02
N VAL A 174 -21.37 -14.98 0.72
CA VAL A 174 -21.53 -15.39 2.13
C VAL A 174 -20.86 -14.35 3.01
N ALA A 175 -21.55 -13.88 4.04
CA ALA A 175 -21.03 -12.91 4.99
C ALA A 175 -21.28 -13.34 6.43
N ARG A 176 -20.38 -12.96 7.33
CA ARG A 176 -20.63 -13.03 8.78
C ARG A 176 -21.04 -11.65 9.27
N LEU A 177 -22.22 -11.57 9.87
CA LEU A 177 -22.81 -10.31 10.28
C LEU A 177 -22.40 -9.89 11.70
N GLY A 178 -22.04 -10.87 12.53
CA GLY A 178 -21.57 -10.69 13.91
C GLY A 178 -21.93 -11.92 14.75
N GLY A 179 -21.23 -12.18 15.86
CA GLY A 179 -21.55 -13.32 16.73
C GLY A 179 -21.62 -14.65 15.97
N ASP A 180 -22.77 -15.29 16.01
CA ASP A 180 -23.19 -16.51 15.32
C ASP A 180 -24.04 -16.27 14.06
N GLU A 181 -24.24 -15.02 13.66
CA GLU A 181 -25.08 -14.65 12.52
C GLU A 181 -24.32 -14.69 11.18
N PHE A 182 -24.89 -15.39 10.21
CA PHE A 182 -24.43 -15.46 8.83
C PHE A 182 -25.52 -15.00 7.86
N ALA A 183 -25.10 -14.48 6.71
CA ALA A 183 -26.00 -14.14 5.61
C ALA A 183 -25.47 -14.66 4.28
N VAL A 184 -26.39 -15.04 3.40
CA VAL A 184 -26.11 -15.40 2.01
C VAL A 184 -26.95 -14.51 1.09
N LEU A 185 -26.29 -13.75 0.23
CA LEU A 185 -26.92 -13.00 -0.85
C LEU A 185 -26.73 -13.77 -2.16
N ALA A 186 -27.83 -14.37 -2.64
CA ALA A 186 -27.84 -15.14 -3.86
C ALA A 186 -28.37 -14.30 -5.04
N MET A 187 -27.58 -14.20 -6.11
CA MET A 187 -27.84 -13.26 -7.20
C MET A 187 -28.39 -13.96 -8.44
N HIS A 188 -29.51 -13.51 -9.03
CA HIS A 188 -30.08 -14.13 -10.23
C HIS A 188 -30.51 -15.59 -10.00
N THR A 189 -31.31 -15.83 -8.96
CA THR A 189 -31.98 -17.12 -8.74
C THR A 189 -33.13 -17.28 -9.72
N ALA A 190 -33.34 -18.49 -10.24
CA ALA A 190 -34.41 -18.81 -11.18
C ALA A 190 -35.74 -19.01 -10.44
N GLY A 191 -36.39 -17.92 -10.03
CA GLY A 191 -37.67 -17.97 -9.31
C GLY A 191 -37.60 -18.63 -7.94
N ALA A 192 -38.67 -18.49 -7.15
CA ALA A 192 -38.73 -18.96 -5.76
C ALA A 192 -38.65 -20.49 -5.61
N GLU A 193 -38.98 -21.26 -6.65
CA GLU A 193 -38.99 -22.74 -6.61
C GLU A 193 -37.58 -23.37 -6.66
N SER A 194 -36.56 -22.62 -7.07
CA SER A 194 -35.17 -23.12 -7.15
C SER A 194 -34.38 -22.97 -5.84
N ALA A 195 -35.00 -22.44 -4.77
CA ALA A 195 -34.34 -22.09 -3.51
C ALA A 195 -34.56 -23.12 -2.38
N THR A 196 -34.83 -24.38 -2.75
CA THR A 196 -35.00 -25.52 -1.82
C THR A 196 -33.92 -26.55 -2.07
#